data_AF-A0A3D3DDE0-F1
#
_entry.id   AF-A0A3D3DDE0-F1
#
_cell.length_a   1.000
_cell.length_b   1.000
_cell.length_c   1.000
_cell.angle_alpha   90.00
_cell.angle_beta   90.00
_cell.angle_gamma   90.00
#
_symmetry.space_group_name_H-M   'P 1'
#
loop_
_entity.id
_entity.type
_entity.pdbx_description
1 polymer ?
#
loop_
_entity_poly.entity_id
_entity_poly.type
_entity_poly.pdbx_seq_one_letter_code
_entity_poly.pdbx_strand_id
1 'polypeptide(L)'
;ISIPGIFTPVKYQDYYLVDGGVADPVPVDVVQKMGADIIIAVSLAKINPYTTVLMIDKETGHLKEVEDFENFQIDKEENPKFEDIEKSTSSVGKEKGTLKQKIEQAKSKLEGPNIFEIINQSIDIMEAKITDRCLKEADVVIVPFGIKDINLFDFDKAEMLITGGMMAAMINIPEIKRAIKEKLAMTE
;
A
#
# COMPACT_ATOMS: atom_id res chain seq x y z
N ILE A 1 9.40 -12.92 2.92
CA ILE A 1 8.72 -11.81 2.24
C ILE A 1 9.76 -10.73 1.90
N SER A 2 9.71 -10.13 0.72
CA SER A 2 10.72 -9.16 0.25
C SER A 2 10.08 -7.79 -0.02
N ILE A 3 9.60 -7.16 1.05
CA ILE A 3 8.89 -5.87 0.98
C ILE A 3 9.86 -4.79 0.47
N PRO A 4 9.55 -4.12 -0.67
CA PRO A 4 10.40 -3.06 -1.21
C PRO A 4 10.72 -1.98 -0.16
N GLY A 5 11.97 -1.53 -0.11
CA GLY A 5 12.42 -0.50 0.84
C GLY A 5 12.72 -0.99 2.25
N ILE A 6 12.28 -2.20 2.64
CA ILE A 6 12.51 -2.78 3.98
C ILE A 6 13.42 -4.00 3.89
N PHE A 7 13.18 -4.90 2.94
CA PHE A 7 13.93 -6.13 2.78
C PHE A 7 14.64 -6.18 1.42
N THR A 8 15.79 -6.85 1.38
CA THR A 8 16.52 -7.06 0.13
C THR A 8 15.73 -8.00 -0.79
N PRO A 9 15.59 -7.66 -2.10
CA PRO A 9 15.01 -8.57 -3.07
C PRO A 9 15.75 -9.91 -3.12
N VAL A 10 15.02 -11.01 -3.30
CA VAL A 10 15.60 -12.35 -3.39
C VAL A 10 15.95 -12.67 -4.84
N LYS A 11 17.19 -13.10 -5.11
CA LYS A 11 17.58 -13.56 -6.44
C LYS A 11 17.04 -14.97 -6.69
N TYR A 12 16.31 -15.15 -7.78
CA TYR A 12 15.86 -16.45 -8.26
C TYR A 12 16.11 -16.54 -9.77
N GLN A 13 17.00 -17.45 -10.16
CA GLN A 13 17.52 -17.51 -11.54
C GLN A 13 18.09 -16.13 -11.97
N ASP A 14 17.62 -15.61 -13.10
CA ASP A 14 18.01 -14.30 -13.65
C ASP A 14 17.14 -13.14 -13.14
N TYR A 15 16.22 -13.40 -12.21
CA TYR A 15 15.28 -12.41 -11.69
C TYR A 15 15.60 -12.02 -10.23
N TYR A 16 15.24 -10.79 -9.88
CA TYR A 16 15.14 -10.33 -8.50
C TYR A 16 13.67 -10.23 -8.12
N LEU A 17 13.28 -10.95 -7.08
CA LEU A 17 11.90 -11.05 -6.62
C LEU A 17 11.67 -10.11 -5.43
N VAL A 18 10.59 -9.36 -5.52
CA VAL A 18 10.02 -8.56 -4.43
C VAL A 18 8.74 -9.21 -3.94
N ASP A 19 8.15 -8.64 -2.89
CA ASP A 19 6.87 -9.09 -2.38
C ASP A 19 5.75 -9.04 -3.43
N GLY A 20 4.78 -9.97 -3.33
CA GLY A 20 3.66 -10.09 -4.25
C GLY A 20 2.57 -9.02 -4.08
N GLY A 21 2.51 -8.32 -2.94
CA GLY A 21 1.48 -7.31 -2.67
C GLY A 21 1.42 -6.17 -3.69
N VAL A 22 2.56 -5.85 -4.32
CA VAL A 22 2.63 -4.82 -5.38
C VAL A 22 2.04 -5.26 -6.72
N ALA A 23 1.84 -6.56 -6.93
CA ALA A 23 1.44 -7.14 -8.21
C ALA A 23 0.11 -7.89 -8.14
N ASP A 24 -0.08 -8.71 -7.10
CA ASP A 24 -1.26 -9.54 -6.88
C ASP A 24 -1.45 -9.83 -5.38
N PRO A 25 -1.95 -8.84 -4.60
CA PRO A 25 -2.07 -8.92 -3.15
C PRO A 25 -3.10 -9.93 -2.66
N VAL A 26 -4.14 -10.21 -3.46
CA VAL A 26 -5.17 -11.21 -3.16
C VAL A 26 -5.39 -12.06 -4.42
N PRO A 27 -4.65 -13.19 -4.58
CA PRO A 27 -4.53 -13.94 -5.83
C PRO A 27 -5.74 -14.85 -6.12
N VAL A 28 -6.92 -14.25 -6.28
CA VAL A 28 -8.20 -14.94 -6.51
C VAL A 28 -8.17 -15.72 -7.83
N ASP A 29 -7.65 -15.12 -8.90
CA ASP A 29 -7.59 -15.74 -10.22
C ASP A 29 -6.62 -16.94 -10.24
N VAL A 30 -5.55 -16.88 -9.46
CA VAL A 30 -4.58 -17.97 -9.33
C VAL A 30 -5.25 -19.20 -8.74
N VAL A 31 -5.96 -19.06 -7.60
CA VAL A 31 -6.64 -20.20 -6.97
C VAL A 31 -7.81 -20.71 -7.82
N GLN A 32 -8.48 -19.82 -8.57
CA GLN A 32 -9.48 -20.22 -9.56
C GLN A 32 -8.88 -21.11 -10.65
N LYS A 33 -7.74 -20.70 -11.25
CA LYS A 33 -7.00 -21.49 -12.26
C LYS A 33 -6.49 -22.82 -11.71
N MET A 34 -6.24 -22.91 -10.40
CA MET A 34 -5.90 -24.16 -9.72
C MET A 34 -7.11 -25.11 -9.57
N GLY A 35 -8.31 -24.68 -9.94
CA GLY A 35 -9.53 -25.50 -9.89
C GLY A 35 -10.31 -25.37 -8.60
N ALA A 36 -10.17 -24.27 -7.86
CA ALA A 36 -11.01 -24.03 -6.69
C ALA A 36 -12.49 -23.88 -7.10
N ASP A 37 -13.37 -24.66 -6.47
CA ASP A 37 -14.82 -24.58 -6.72
C ASP A 37 -15.45 -23.34 -6.10
N ILE A 38 -14.93 -22.94 -4.93
CA ILE A 38 -15.39 -21.82 -4.11
C ILE A 38 -14.15 -21.08 -3.60
N ILE A 39 -14.18 -19.75 -3.72
CA ILE A 39 -13.09 -18.88 -3.31
C ILE A 39 -13.56 -17.96 -2.18
N ILE A 40 -12.90 -18.06 -1.04
CA ILE A 40 -13.09 -17.18 0.11
C ILE A 40 -11.85 -16.28 0.19
N ALA A 41 -12.01 -15.02 -0.19
CA ALA A 41 -10.96 -14.03 -0.14
C ALA A 41 -10.94 -13.32 1.22
N VAL A 42 -9.75 -13.11 1.78
CA VAL A 42 -9.55 -12.29 2.97
C VAL A 42 -8.79 -11.04 2.56
N SER A 43 -9.40 -9.87 2.73
CA SER A 43 -8.78 -8.59 2.37
C SER A 43 -8.36 -7.82 3.61
N LEU A 44 -7.09 -7.44 3.64
CA LEU A 44 -6.51 -6.53 4.64
C LEU A 44 -6.43 -5.08 4.13
N ALA A 45 -6.61 -4.87 2.82
CA ALA A 45 -6.56 -3.56 2.23
C ALA A 45 -7.68 -2.68 2.81
N LYS A 46 -7.37 -1.42 3.09
CA LYS A 46 -8.38 -0.42 3.44
C LYS A 46 -9.32 -0.30 2.24
N ILE A 47 -10.50 -0.92 2.32
CA ILE A 47 -11.58 -0.67 1.35
C ILE A 47 -12.10 0.74 1.66
N ASN A 48 -11.40 1.76 1.17
CA ASN A 48 -11.96 3.10 1.07
C ASN A 48 -12.57 3.22 -0.34
N PRO A 49 -13.90 3.41 -0.48
CA PRO A 49 -14.54 3.55 -1.79
C PRO A 49 -14.09 4.79 -2.58
N TYR A 50 -13.29 5.66 -1.96
CA TYR A 50 -12.68 6.82 -2.61
C TYR A 50 -11.20 6.53 -2.86
N THR A 51 -10.74 6.71 -4.10
CA THR A 51 -9.32 6.89 -4.36
C THR A 51 -8.91 8.11 -3.55
N THR A 52 -8.21 7.92 -2.43
CA THR A 52 -7.68 9.05 -1.68
C THR A 52 -6.55 9.65 -2.51
N VAL A 53 -6.81 10.72 -3.26
CA VAL A 53 -5.74 11.55 -3.83
C VAL A 53 -5.19 12.37 -2.69
N LEU A 54 -3.87 12.33 -2.54
CA LEU A 54 -3.14 13.06 -1.53
C LEU A 54 -2.30 14.10 -2.26
N MET A 55 -2.56 15.39 -1.99
CA MET A 55 -1.70 16.47 -2.46
C MET A 55 -0.60 16.71 -1.44
N ILE A 56 0.61 16.92 -1.94
CA ILE A 56 1.71 17.41 -1.12
C ILE A 56 1.54 18.93 -1.02
N ASP A 57 1.32 19.42 0.19
CA ASP A 57 1.40 20.84 0.50
C ASP A 57 2.84 21.31 0.25
N LYS A 58 3.04 22.16 -0.77
CA LYS A 58 4.39 22.55 -1.25
C LYS A 58 5.20 23.36 -0.24
N GLU A 59 4.55 23.94 0.77
CA GLU A 59 5.20 24.78 1.78
C GLU A 59 5.57 23.97 3.03
N THR A 60 4.70 23.05 3.44
CA THR A 60 4.87 22.28 4.68
C THR A 60 5.32 20.84 4.45
N GLY A 61 5.23 20.35 3.21
CA GLY A 61 5.53 18.97 2.88
C GLY A 61 4.49 17.96 3.37
N HIS A 62 3.41 18.40 4.01
CA HIS A 62 2.40 17.48 4.52
C HIS A 62 1.52 16.96 3.40
N LEU A 63 1.18 15.68 3.50
CA LEU A 63 0.16 15.07 2.68
C LEU A 63 -1.21 15.52 3.17
N LYS A 64 -1.99 16.13 2.30
CA LYS A 64 -3.40 16.49 2.53
C LYS A 64 -4.29 15.64 1.65
N GLU A 65 -5.30 15.02 2.25
CA GLU A 65 -6.34 14.33 1.51
C GLU A 65 -7.13 15.34 0.67
N VAL A 66 -7.36 15.01 -0.59
CA VAL A 66 -8.19 15.82 -1.48
C VAL A 66 -9.64 15.44 -1.22
N GLU A 67 -10.32 16.29 -0.46
CA GLU A 67 -11.71 16.07 -0.05
C GLU A 67 -12.70 16.27 -1.21
N ASP A 68 -12.35 17.05 -2.25
CA ASP A 68 -13.24 17.38 -3.38
C ASP A 68 -12.56 17.19 -4.74
N PHE A 69 -12.90 16.11 -5.45
CA PHE A 69 -12.32 15.76 -6.75
C PHE A 69 -12.91 16.55 -7.94
N GLU A 70 -14.15 17.03 -7.84
CA GLU A 70 -14.85 17.64 -8.98
C GLU A 70 -14.28 19.00 -9.41
N ASN A 71 -13.58 19.71 -8.51
CA ASN A 71 -12.97 21.01 -8.77
C ASN A 71 -11.44 20.95 -9.00
N PHE A 72 -10.85 19.75 -9.12
CA PHE A 72 -9.41 19.64 -9.28
C PHE A 72 -8.97 19.97 -10.71
N GLN A 73 -8.66 21.25 -10.96
CA GLN A 73 -8.05 21.71 -12.20
C GLN A 73 -6.52 21.71 -12.06
N ILE A 74 -5.85 20.96 -12.93
CA ILE A 74 -4.39 20.98 -13.03
C ILE A 74 -3.99 22.17 -13.89
N ASP A 75 -3.55 23.26 -13.27
CA ASP A 75 -2.94 24.38 -13.98
C ASP A 75 -1.58 23.95 -14.54
N LYS A 76 -1.56 23.71 -15.86
CA LYS A 76 -0.37 23.25 -16.60
C LYS A 76 0.68 24.35 -16.80
N GLU A 77 0.43 25.59 -16.39
CA GLU A 77 1.33 26.72 -16.64
C GLU A 77 2.46 26.87 -15.59
N GLU A 78 2.40 26.15 -14.46
CA GLU A 78 3.34 26.36 -13.35
C GLU A 78 4.49 25.33 -13.20
N ASN A 79 4.76 24.47 -14.19
CA ASN A 79 5.87 23.52 -14.09
C ASN A 79 7.04 23.80 -15.06
N PRO A 80 7.88 24.82 -14.80
CA PRO A 80 9.04 25.13 -15.66
C PRO A 80 10.36 24.55 -15.13
N LYS A 81 10.38 23.46 -14.37
CA LYS A 81 11.64 23.00 -13.72
C LYS A 81 12.01 21.55 -14.05
N PHE A 82 12.44 21.37 -15.29
CA PHE A 82 13.39 20.33 -15.68
C PHE A 82 14.42 20.91 -16.66
N GLU A 83 15.14 21.95 -16.24
CA GLU A 83 16.38 22.37 -16.90
C GLU A 83 17.46 22.59 -15.84
N ASP A 84 18.64 22.02 -16.13
CA ASP A 84 19.95 22.26 -15.52
C ASP A 84 20.30 21.56 -14.20
N ILE A 85 20.61 20.25 -14.30
CA ILE A 85 21.53 19.57 -13.39
C ILE A 85 22.87 19.33 -14.12
N GLU A 86 23.60 20.40 -14.41
CA GLU A 86 25.05 20.31 -14.64
C GLU A 86 25.71 21.63 -14.22
N LYS A 87 26.21 21.68 -12.97
CA LYS A 87 27.52 22.24 -12.61
C LYS A 87 27.64 22.39 -11.09
N SER A 88 28.85 22.14 -10.62
CA SER A 88 29.40 22.54 -9.31
C SER A 88 29.45 21.46 -8.22
N THR A 89 30.15 20.35 -8.50
CA THR A 89 30.89 19.62 -7.47
C THR A 89 32.38 19.97 -7.57
N SER A 90 32.80 21.01 -6.86
CA SER A 90 34.22 21.20 -6.55
C SER A 90 34.41 21.80 -5.18
N SER A 91 35.32 21.20 -4.41
CA SER A 91 35.91 21.66 -3.14
C SER A 91 35.28 21.14 -1.86
N VAL A 92 35.59 19.87 -1.57
CA VAL A 92 35.52 19.28 -0.22
C VAL A 92 36.77 19.70 0.55
N GLY A 93 36.61 20.40 1.66
CA GLY A 93 37.70 20.67 2.58
C GLY A 93 37.26 21.42 3.83
N LYS A 94 37.29 20.70 4.96
CA LYS A 94 37.29 21.21 6.35
C LYS A 94 35.95 21.75 6.85
N GLU A 95 35.30 21.00 7.74
CA GLU A 95 34.59 21.49 8.94
C GLU A 95 33.61 20.42 9.47
N LYS A 96 34.04 19.64 10.46
CA LYS A 96 33.15 18.70 11.18
C LYS A 96 32.15 19.41 12.11
N GLY A 97 32.28 20.72 12.33
CA GLY A 97 31.35 21.55 13.13
C GLY A 97 30.12 22.02 12.35
N THR A 98 30.28 22.47 11.10
CA THR A 98 29.17 22.82 10.22
C THR A 98 28.42 21.60 9.73
N LEU A 99 29.00 20.38 9.77
CA LEU A 99 28.29 19.16 9.38
C LEU A 99 27.15 18.81 10.35
N LYS A 100 27.31 19.00 11.67
CA LYS A 100 26.21 18.81 12.64
C LYS A 100 25.10 19.85 12.42
N GLN A 101 25.46 21.13 12.27
CA GLN A 101 24.49 22.18 11.96
C GLN A 101 23.82 22.01 10.58
N LYS A 102 24.53 21.47 9.58
CA LYS A 102 23.98 21.08 8.27
C LYS A 102 23.11 19.84 8.36
N ILE A 103 23.38 18.90 9.26
CA ILE A 103 22.49 17.75 9.52
C ILE A 103 21.24 18.21 10.26
N GLU A 104 21.33 19.15 11.20
CA GLU A 104 20.19 19.79 11.87
C GLU A 104 19.35 20.64 10.88
N GLN A 105 20.00 21.43 10.01
CA GLN A 105 19.35 22.20 8.94
C GLN A 105 18.86 21.33 7.77
N ALA A 106 19.46 20.16 7.54
CA ALA A 106 18.97 19.19 6.56
C ALA A 106 17.76 18.44 7.11
N LYS A 107 17.72 18.16 8.42
CA LYS A 107 16.50 17.68 9.11
C LYS A 107 15.36 18.68 9.04
N SER A 108 15.64 19.99 9.13
CA SER A 108 14.62 21.04 8.93
C SER A 108 14.36 21.40 7.46
N LYS A 109 15.13 20.87 6.51
CA LYS A 109 14.89 20.97 5.05
C LYS A 109 14.29 19.68 4.46
N LEU A 110 14.09 18.66 5.28
CA LEU A 110 13.30 17.47 5.00
C LEU A 110 11.84 17.70 5.42
N GLU A 111 11.34 18.94 5.28
CA GLU A 111 9.93 19.27 5.41
C GLU A 111 9.25 18.89 4.08
N GLY A 112 8.81 17.64 4.03
CA GLY A 112 8.35 16.88 2.87
C GLY A 112 8.03 15.46 3.35
N PRO A 113 7.08 14.73 2.74
CA PRO A 113 6.90 13.34 3.11
C PRO A 113 8.21 12.62 2.77
N ASN A 114 8.69 11.79 3.68
CA ASN A 114 9.95 11.07 3.50
C ASN A 114 9.86 10.23 2.21
N ILE A 115 10.93 10.12 1.42
CA ILE A 115 10.93 9.26 0.21
C ILE A 115 10.46 7.84 0.52
N PHE A 116 10.76 7.34 1.72
CA PHE A 116 10.24 6.06 2.21
C PHE A 116 8.72 6.06 2.43
N GLU A 117 8.16 7.15 2.96
CA GLU A 117 6.71 7.32 3.13
C GLU A 117 6.02 7.39 1.77
N ILE A 118 6.56 8.15 0.81
CA ILE A 118 6.01 8.25 -0.54
C ILE A 118 6.00 6.88 -1.24
N ILE A 119 7.09 6.13 -1.14
CA ILE A 119 7.17 4.79 -1.74
C ILE A 119 6.14 3.86 -1.09
N ASN A 120 6.09 3.79 0.25
CA ASN A 120 5.15 2.92 0.95
C ASN A 120 3.69 3.28 0.64
N GLN A 121 3.35 4.58 0.66
CA GLN A 121 2.03 5.05 0.31
C GLN A 121 1.66 4.72 -1.15
N SER A 122 2.62 4.81 -2.08
CA SER A 122 2.37 4.42 -3.46
C SER A 122 2.07 2.92 -3.59
N ILE A 123 2.76 2.09 -2.80
CA ILE A 123 2.50 0.64 -2.71
C ILE A 123 1.11 0.39 -2.16
N ASP A 124 0.74 1.02 -1.04
CA ASP A 124 -0.58 0.87 -0.43
C ASP A 124 -1.71 1.22 -1.40
N ILE A 125 -1.56 2.30 -2.18
CA ILE A 125 -2.54 2.72 -3.21
C ILE A 125 -2.62 1.68 -4.34
N MET A 126 -1.48 1.19 -4.82
CA MET A 126 -1.45 0.16 -5.87
C MET A 126 -2.10 -1.13 -5.39
N GLU A 127 -1.74 -1.60 -4.20
CA GLU A 127 -2.29 -2.79 -3.56
C GLU A 127 -3.81 -2.68 -3.39
N ALA A 128 -4.32 -1.55 -2.89
CA ALA A 128 -5.76 -1.33 -2.75
C ALA A 128 -6.49 -1.39 -4.10
N LYS A 129 -5.92 -0.78 -5.14
CA LYS A 129 -6.52 -0.76 -6.49
C LYS A 129 -6.52 -2.13 -7.16
N ILE A 130 -5.47 -2.93 -6.96
CA ILE A 130 -5.39 -4.30 -7.49
C ILE A 130 -6.37 -5.18 -6.71
N THR A 131 -6.36 -5.08 -5.38
CA THR A 131 -7.27 -5.83 -4.49
C THR A 131 -8.74 -5.63 -4.87
N ASP A 132 -9.21 -4.40 -5.11
CA ASP A 132 -10.61 -4.15 -5.53
C ASP A 132 -11.01 -4.92 -6.79
N ARG A 133 -10.06 -5.16 -7.71
CA ARG A 133 -10.32 -5.92 -8.93
C ARG A 133 -10.37 -7.40 -8.64
N CYS A 134 -9.40 -7.93 -7.90
CA CYS A 134 -9.32 -9.36 -7.59
C CYS A 134 -10.51 -9.84 -6.74
N LEU A 135 -10.96 -9.02 -5.78
CA LEU A 135 -12.06 -9.39 -4.88
C LEU A 135 -13.42 -9.58 -5.58
N LYS A 136 -13.62 -9.00 -6.78
CA LYS A 136 -14.87 -9.15 -7.54
C LYS A 136 -15.10 -10.57 -8.04
N GLU A 137 -14.04 -11.36 -8.14
CA GLU A 137 -14.09 -12.75 -8.61
C GLU A 137 -14.23 -13.75 -7.45
N ALA A 138 -14.18 -13.30 -6.19
CA ALA A 138 -14.36 -14.15 -5.03
C ALA A 138 -15.84 -14.37 -4.72
N ASP A 139 -16.20 -15.58 -4.27
CA ASP A 139 -17.58 -15.90 -3.87
C ASP A 139 -17.94 -15.29 -2.51
N VAL A 140 -16.95 -15.19 -1.62
CA VAL A 140 -17.07 -14.58 -0.29
C VAL A 140 -15.84 -13.72 0.00
N VAL A 141 -16.06 -12.51 0.47
CA VAL A 141 -14.99 -11.59 0.90
C VAL A 141 -15.11 -11.34 2.40
N ILE A 142 -14.03 -11.59 3.12
CA ILE A 142 -13.92 -11.36 4.56
C ILE A 142 -12.93 -10.24 4.81
N VAL A 143 -13.34 -9.26 5.62
CA VAL A 143 -12.50 -8.14 6.05
C VAL A 143 -12.37 -8.20 7.58
N PRO A 144 -11.17 -8.43 8.13
CA PRO A 144 -10.94 -8.45 9.57
C PRO A 144 -11.27 -7.13 10.28
N PHE A 145 -11.70 -7.21 11.53
CA PHE A 145 -11.91 -6.03 12.37
C PHE A 145 -10.61 -5.55 13.03
N GLY A 146 -10.58 -4.29 13.47
CA GLY A 146 -9.46 -3.76 14.26
C GLY A 146 -8.18 -3.51 13.47
N ILE A 147 -8.24 -3.58 12.14
CA ILE A 147 -7.10 -3.31 11.24
C ILE A 147 -6.91 -1.82 10.92
N LYS A 148 -7.87 -0.97 11.33
CA LYS A 148 -7.78 0.48 11.14
C LYS A 148 -6.62 1.00 11.99
N ASP A 149 -5.71 1.75 11.37
CA ASP A 149 -4.55 2.39 12.01
C ASP A 149 -3.51 1.41 12.57
N ILE A 150 -3.32 0.28 11.88
CA ILE A 150 -2.27 -0.71 12.14
C ILE A 150 -1.14 -0.54 11.12
N ASN A 151 0.09 -0.41 11.62
CA ASN A 151 1.27 -0.37 10.77
C ASN A 151 1.88 -1.76 10.60
N LEU A 152 2.68 -1.93 9.55
CA LEU A 152 3.39 -3.17 9.23
C LEU A 152 4.26 -3.73 10.38
N PHE A 153 4.70 -2.87 11.31
CA PHE A 153 5.61 -3.23 12.40
C PHE A 153 4.94 -3.25 13.80
N ASP A 154 3.61 -3.13 13.89
CA ASP A 154 2.86 -3.12 15.15
C ASP A 154 2.68 -4.55 15.72
N PHE A 155 3.78 -5.25 16.00
CA PHE A 155 3.76 -6.64 16.47
C PHE A 155 3.17 -6.82 17.88
N ASP A 156 3.14 -5.76 18.67
CA ASP A 156 2.51 -5.71 19.99
C ASP A 156 0.98 -5.87 19.93
N LYS A 157 0.36 -5.63 18.77
CA LYS A 157 -1.09 -5.72 18.56
C LYS A 157 -1.56 -7.09 18.05
N ALA A 158 -0.67 -8.08 17.98
CA ALA A 158 -0.95 -9.37 17.34
C ALA A 158 -2.21 -10.10 17.89
N GLU A 159 -2.40 -10.15 19.21
CA GLU A 159 -3.55 -10.83 19.83
C GLU A 159 -4.89 -10.19 19.42
N MET A 160 -4.93 -8.86 19.37
CA MET A 160 -6.10 -8.11 18.91
C MET A 160 -6.40 -8.40 17.43
N LEU A 161 -5.36 -8.44 16.58
CA LEU A 161 -5.53 -8.71 15.15
C LEU A 161 -6.04 -10.12 14.86
N ILE A 162 -5.49 -11.13 15.56
CA ILE A 162 -5.94 -12.52 15.46
C ILE A 162 -7.41 -12.62 15.87
N THR A 163 -7.78 -11.95 16.96
CA THR A 163 -9.16 -11.92 17.45
C THR A 163 -10.09 -11.25 16.43
N GLY A 164 -9.68 -10.12 15.86
CA GLY A 164 -10.43 -9.42 14.82
C GLY A 164 -10.67 -10.26 13.56
N GLY A 165 -9.66 -11.04 13.13
CA GLY A 165 -9.78 -11.99 12.03
C GLY A 165 -10.73 -13.14 12.34
N MET A 166 -10.62 -13.74 13.53
CA MET A 166 -11.51 -14.83 13.96
C MET A 166 -12.97 -14.37 14.02
N MET A 167 -13.23 -13.20 14.60
CA MET A 167 -14.59 -12.63 14.66
C MET A 167 -15.17 -12.38 13.26
N ALA A 168 -14.37 -11.82 12.35
CA ALA A 168 -14.81 -11.57 10.97
C ALA A 168 -15.16 -12.88 10.24
N ALA A 169 -14.36 -13.92 10.42
CA ALA A 169 -14.65 -15.25 9.87
C ALA A 169 -15.93 -15.83 10.47
N MET A 170 -16.11 -15.76 11.79
CA MET A 170 -17.30 -16.27 12.48
C MET A 170 -18.59 -15.60 12.00
N ILE A 171 -18.58 -14.28 11.82
CA ILE A 171 -19.73 -13.51 11.34
C ILE A 171 -20.10 -13.90 9.90
N ASN A 172 -19.12 -14.24 9.07
CA ASN A 172 -19.32 -14.63 7.68
C ASN A 172 -19.66 -16.12 7.49
N ILE A 173 -19.71 -16.94 8.55
CA ILE A 173 -20.10 -18.36 8.45
C ILE A 173 -21.41 -18.59 7.66
N PRO A 174 -22.50 -17.81 7.87
CA PRO A 174 -23.72 -17.98 7.11
C PRO A 174 -23.51 -17.77 5.60
N GLU A 175 -22.70 -16.79 5.22
CA GLU A 175 -22.42 -16.45 3.83
C GLU A 175 -21.53 -17.51 3.16
N ILE A 176 -20.53 -18.02 3.89
CA ILE A 176 -19.72 -19.17 3.46
C ILE A 176 -20.61 -20.38 3.20
N LYS A 177 -21.54 -20.68 4.12
CA LYS A 177 -22.50 -21.78 3.95
C LYS A 177 -23.43 -21.55 2.76
N ARG A 178 -23.85 -20.31 2.50
CA ARG A 178 -24.66 -19.93 1.33
C ARG A 178 -23.90 -20.24 0.04
N ALA A 179 -22.67 -19.74 -0.10
CA ALA A 179 -21.83 -19.96 -1.26
C ALA A 179 -21.58 -21.46 -1.53
N ILE A 180 -21.29 -22.25 -0.47
CA ILE A 180 -21.14 -23.71 -0.59
C ILE A 180 -22.42 -24.37 -1.10
N LYS A 181 -23.57 -24.01 -0.55
CA LYS A 181 -24.85 -24.61 -0.94
C LYS A 181 -25.21 -24.28 -2.39
N GLU A 182 -25.03 -23.03 -2.81
CA GLU A 182 -25.28 -22.60 -4.19
C GLU A 182 -24.41 -23.35 -5.18
N LYS A 183 -23.11 -23.51 -4.87
CA LYS A 183 -22.20 -24.25 -5.74
C LYS A 183 -22.61 -25.72 -5.88
N LEU A 184 -22.94 -26.38 -4.77
CA LEU A 184 -23.40 -27.78 -4.79
C LEU A 184 -24.67 -27.95 -5.63
N ALA A 185 -25.61 -27.01 -5.55
CA ALA A 185 -26.86 -27.05 -6.31
C ALA A 185 -26.69 -26.81 -7.82
N MET A 186 -25.58 -26.22 -8.27
CA MET A 186 -25.28 -26.01 -9.70
C MET A 186 -24.60 -27.23 -10.36
N THR A 187 -24.18 -28.21 -9.55
CA THR A 187 -23.54 -29.46 -10.01
C THR A 187 -24.52 -30.64 -10.16
N GLU A 188 -25.78 -30.46 -9.79
CA GLU A 188 -26.90 -31.41 -9.98
C GLU A 188 -27.69 -31.09 -11.26
#